data_AF-A0A972Y2R0-F1
#
_entry.id   AF-A0A972Y2R0-F1
#
_cell.length_a   1.000
_cell.length_b   1.000
_cell.length_c   1.000
_cell.angle_alpha   90.00
_cell.angle_beta   90.00
_cell.angle_gamma   90.00
#
_symmetry.space_group_name_H-M   'P 1'
#
loop_
_entity.id
_entity.type
_entity.pdbx_description
1 polymer ?
#
loop_
_entity_poly.entity_id
_entity_poly.type
_entity_poly.pdbx_seq_one_letter_code
_entity_poly.pdbx_strand_id
1 'polypeptide(L)'
;MLLKLSLDHGLDKARAFQQELSLLTDEEKIAFFKNCGGEKIIQPYTSLLEWWESLTDDWQKKLLNAPFQFVKENFWFELSNLSFQELRQWYQGIIQRSEKSSENNGSRTLPPKIWKKVASEIRPQKQVKRSLKLEQTVEEQDFNVLLNHGFTPESLQQLKLEVFAGVNGQIVTRSLFPYLKARNFNPLLILSPGDRIRFEYDQKLEEKDKEGDRIRFECDQKLEEKDKEIEELRSQFSELNEKLQQKDEQLEKQQKEIDQLKQESKEFKEFMKASKAAVAAVA
;
A
#
# COMPACT_ATOMS: atom_id res chain seq x y z
N MET A 1 -38.37 31.61 -12.55
CA MET A 1 -38.28 32.61 -11.45
C MET A 1 -37.05 32.37 -10.57
N LEU A 2 -36.85 31.16 -10.03
CA LEU A 2 -35.70 30.85 -9.16
C LEU A 2 -34.33 30.93 -9.85
N LEU A 3 -34.23 30.53 -11.13
CA LEU A 3 -33.01 30.67 -11.94
C LEU A 3 -32.59 32.14 -12.12
N LYS A 4 -33.56 33.00 -12.38
CA LYS A 4 -33.33 34.43 -12.57
C LYS A 4 -32.82 35.05 -11.27
N LEU A 5 -33.46 34.74 -10.14
CA LEU A 5 -33.04 35.23 -8.83
C LEU A 5 -31.62 34.79 -8.45
N SER A 6 -31.22 33.55 -8.77
CA SER A 6 -29.86 33.09 -8.46
C SER A 6 -28.79 33.72 -9.35
N LEU A 7 -29.12 34.01 -10.62
CA LEU A 7 -28.23 34.71 -11.54
C LEU A 7 -28.12 36.19 -11.19
N ASP A 8 -29.25 36.87 -10.96
CA ASP A 8 -29.30 38.30 -10.62
C ASP A 8 -28.48 38.57 -9.35
N HIS A 9 -28.59 37.71 -8.32
CA HIS A 9 -27.75 37.78 -7.12
C HIS A 9 -26.24 37.69 -7.42
N GLY A 10 -25.86 36.83 -8.37
CA GLY A 10 -24.47 36.71 -8.81
C GLY A 10 -23.99 37.94 -9.60
N LEU A 11 -24.82 38.46 -10.49
CA LEU A 11 -24.52 39.63 -11.31
C LEU A 11 -24.48 40.92 -10.48
N ASP A 12 -25.36 41.09 -9.51
CA ASP A 12 -25.39 42.27 -8.64
C ASP A 12 -24.14 42.33 -7.75
N LYS A 13 -23.69 41.19 -7.22
CA LYS A 13 -22.38 41.09 -6.55
C LYS A 13 -21.23 41.44 -7.50
N ALA A 14 -21.26 40.93 -8.73
CA ALA A 14 -20.23 41.22 -9.73
C ALA A 14 -20.14 42.70 -10.09
N ARG A 15 -21.29 43.38 -10.24
CA ARG A 15 -21.38 44.82 -10.48
C ARG A 15 -20.88 45.63 -9.29
N ALA A 16 -21.24 45.23 -8.07
CA ALA A 16 -20.72 45.85 -6.85
C ALA A 16 -19.18 45.76 -6.81
N PHE A 17 -18.61 44.58 -7.11
CA PHE A 17 -17.16 44.42 -7.19
C PHE A 17 -16.52 45.28 -8.30
N GLN A 18 -17.13 45.39 -9.49
CA GLN A 18 -16.62 46.26 -10.54
C GLN A 18 -16.68 47.75 -10.16
N GLN A 19 -17.75 48.17 -9.47
CA GLN A 19 -17.87 49.54 -8.97
C GLN A 19 -16.80 49.84 -7.91
N GLU A 20 -16.62 48.95 -6.93
CA GLU A 20 -15.56 49.07 -5.92
C GLU A 20 -14.16 49.09 -6.55
N LEU A 21 -13.91 48.26 -7.56
CA LEU A 21 -12.66 48.25 -8.34
C LEU A 21 -12.44 49.56 -9.11
N SER A 22 -13.49 50.15 -9.67
CA SER A 22 -13.41 51.43 -10.40
C SER A 22 -13.13 52.64 -9.50
N LEU A 23 -13.45 52.54 -8.21
CA LEU A 23 -13.20 53.58 -7.20
C LEU A 23 -11.77 53.51 -6.62
N LEU A 24 -11.08 52.38 -6.80
CA LEU A 24 -9.70 52.18 -6.38
C LEU A 24 -8.75 52.79 -7.44
N THR A 25 -8.19 53.95 -7.14
CA THR A 25 -7.22 54.68 -8.00
C THR A 25 -5.76 54.31 -7.73
N ASP A 26 -5.51 53.48 -6.72
CA ASP A 26 -4.18 53.17 -6.18
C ASP A 26 -3.76 51.77 -6.62
N GLU A 27 -2.73 51.67 -7.47
CA GLU A 27 -2.28 50.41 -8.09
C GLU A 27 -1.90 49.35 -7.05
N GLU A 28 -1.35 49.76 -5.90
CA GLU A 28 -1.00 48.86 -4.79
C GLU A 28 -2.23 48.26 -4.11
N LYS A 29 -3.33 49.02 -4.01
CA LYS A 29 -4.58 48.52 -3.43
C LYS A 29 -5.33 47.61 -4.40
N ILE A 30 -5.25 47.87 -5.70
CA ILE A 30 -5.76 46.97 -6.75
C ILE A 30 -4.99 45.63 -6.70
N ALA A 31 -3.67 45.68 -6.55
CA ALA A 31 -2.84 44.49 -6.39
C ALA A 31 -3.16 43.74 -5.09
N PHE A 32 -3.37 44.44 -3.98
CA PHE A 32 -3.78 43.86 -2.70
C PHE A 32 -5.16 43.19 -2.78
N PHE A 33 -6.16 43.83 -3.41
CA PHE A 33 -7.48 43.24 -3.62
C PHE A 33 -7.43 41.97 -4.49
N LYS A 34 -6.55 41.95 -5.50
CA LYS A 34 -6.30 40.75 -6.30
C LYS A 34 -5.63 39.64 -5.46
N ASN A 35 -4.71 39.99 -4.56
CA ASN A 35 -3.90 39.04 -3.78
C ASN A 35 -4.58 38.49 -2.51
N CYS A 36 -5.47 39.24 -1.84
CA CYS A 36 -6.08 38.83 -0.56
C CYS A 36 -7.39 38.02 -0.69
N GLY A 37 -7.74 37.58 -1.90
CA GLY A 37 -8.95 36.81 -2.17
C GLY A 37 -9.49 36.97 -3.59
N GLY A 38 -8.90 37.84 -4.39
CA GLY A 38 -9.35 38.18 -5.74
C GLY A 38 -9.41 36.99 -6.69
N GLU A 39 -8.50 36.03 -6.61
CA GLU A 39 -8.51 34.85 -7.50
C GLU A 39 -9.67 33.89 -7.23
N LYS A 40 -10.10 33.76 -5.97
CA LYS A 40 -11.14 32.79 -5.56
C LYS A 40 -12.53 33.39 -5.45
N ILE A 41 -12.62 34.71 -5.25
CA ILE A 41 -13.89 35.42 -5.03
C ILE A 41 -14.14 36.35 -6.20
N ILE A 42 -13.32 37.38 -6.40
CA ILE A 42 -13.61 38.47 -7.35
C ILE A 42 -13.58 37.98 -8.81
N GLN A 43 -12.52 37.29 -9.23
CA GLN A 43 -12.29 36.76 -10.58
C GLN A 43 -13.48 35.94 -11.12
N PRO A 44 -14.04 34.96 -10.37
CA PRO A 44 -15.25 34.26 -10.78
C PRO A 44 -16.47 35.15 -11.05
N TYR A 45 -16.71 36.18 -10.22
CA TYR A 45 -17.85 37.09 -10.41
C TYR A 45 -17.63 38.03 -11.59
N THR A 46 -16.43 38.58 -11.77
CA THR A 46 -16.10 39.41 -12.93
C THR A 46 -16.21 38.61 -14.23
N SER A 47 -15.65 37.39 -14.25
CA SER A 47 -15.74 36.49 -15.41
C SER A 47 -17.19 36.10 -15.72
N LEU A 48 -18.02 35.91 -14.70
CA LEU A 48 -19.45 35.62 -14.88
C LEU A 48 -20.19 36.79 -15.54
N LEU A 49 -19.90 38.02 -15.14
CA LEU A 49 -20.53 39.22 -15.69
C LEU A 49 -20.12 39.43 -17.15
N GLU A 50 -18.82 39.36 -17.45
CA GLU A 50 -18.30 39.46 -18.82
C GLU A 50 -18.88 38.36 -19.72
N TRP A 51 -18.93 37.12 -19.21
CA TRP A 51 -19.56 36.01 -19.91
C TRP A 51 -21.03 36.29 -20.19
N TRP A 52 -21.79 36.74 -19.20
CA TRP A 52 -23.23 37.01 -19.36
C TRP A 52 -23.52 38.11 -20.37
N GLU A 53 -22.73 39.19 -20.34
CA GLU A 53 -22.84 40.32 -21.29
C GLU A 53 -22.40 39.94 -22.70
N SER A 54 -21.50 38.96 -22.85
CA SER A 54 -21.11 38.42 -24.16
C SER A 54 -22.20 37.58 -24.85
N LEU A 55 -23.22 37.14 -24.11
CA LEU A 55 -24.30 36.32 -24.66
C LEU A 55 -25.37 37.19 -25.34
N THR A 56 -25.84 36.74 -26.50
CA THR A 56 -27.01 37.35 -27.17
C THR A 56 -28.29 37.17 -26.34
N ASP A 57 -29.25 38.09 -26.47
CA ASP A 57 -30.55 38.04 -25.79
C ASP A 57 -31.29 36.69 -25.91
N ASP A 58 -31.16 36.02 -27.05
CA ASP A 58 -31.77 34.70 -27.28
C ASP A 58 -31.16 33.62 -26.35
N TRP A 59 -29.83 33.65 -26.16
CA TRP A 59 -29.13 32.74 -25.26
C TRP A 59 -29.42 33.02 -23.79
N GLN A 60 -29.50 34.30 -23.42
CA GLN A 60 -29.90 34.68 -22.07
C GLN A 60 -31.31 34.14 -21.74
N LYS A 61 -32.27 34.28 -22.68
CA LYS A 61 -33.62 33.70 -22.52
C LYS A 61 -33.59 32.17 -22.45
N LYS A 62 -32.81 31.50 -23.29
CA LYS A 62 -32.67 30.04 -23.28
C LYS A 62 -32.16 29.51 -21.95
N LEU A 63 -31.13 30.16 -21.37
CA LEU A 63 -30.56 29.77 -20.09
C LEU A 63 -31.51 30.00 -18.93
N LEU A 64 -32.22 31.14 -18.91
CA LEU A 64 -33.22 31.43 -17.88
C LEU A 64 -34.45 30.52 -17.93
N ASN A 65 -34.76 29.99 -19.12
CA ASN A 65 -35.84 29.03 -19.35
C ASN A 65 -35.35 27.57 -19.34
N ALA A 66 -34.11 27.31 -18.92
CA ALA A 66 -33.61 25.96 -18.80
C ALA A 66 -34.50 25.16 -17.81
N PRO A 67 -34.76 23.87 -18.09
CA PRO A 67 -35.75 23.08 -17.37
C PRO A 67 -35.21 22.60 -16.01
N PHE A 68 -34.84 23.52 -15.12
CA PHE A 68 -34.36 23.21 -13.77
C PHE A 68 -35.28 23.79 -12.70
N GLN A 69 -35.50 23.02 -11.63
CA GLN A 69 -36.29 23.48 -10.48
C GLN A 69 -35.49 24.43 -9.58
N PHE A 70 -34.23 24.10 -9.35
CA PHE A 70 -33.29 24.89 -8.56
C PHE A 70 -31.87 24.63 -9.06
N VAL A 71 -30.98 25.61 -8.91
CA VAL A 71 -29.57 25.43 -9.22
C VAL A 71 -28.71 26.13 -8.18
N LYS A 72 -27.57 25.49 -7.85
CA LYS A 72 -26.64 25.98 -6.83
C LYS A 72 -25.94 27.26 -7.30
N GLU A 73 -25.48 28.09 -6.37
CA GLU A 73 -24.77 29.36 -6.66
C GLU A 73 -23.58 29.14 -7.61
N ASN A 74 -22.84 28.03 -7.45
CA ASN A 74 -21.68 27.72 -8.29
C ASN A 74 -21.99 27.30 -9.73
N PHE A 75 -23.25 27.10 -10.08
CA PHE A 75 -23.67 26.68 -11.40
C PHE A 75 -23.27 27.67 -12.50
N TRP A 76 -23.53 28.95 -12.25
CA TRP A 76 -23.27 29.99 -13.23
C TRP A 76 -21.77 30.16 -13.48
N PHE A 77 -20.93 30.03 -12.44
CA PHE A 77 -19.47 30.04 -12.60
C PHE A 77 -18.95 28.81 -13.37
N GLU A 78 -19.54 27.63 -13.15
CA GLU A 78 -19.16 26.44 -13.91
C GLU A 78 -19.60 26.54 -15.38
N LEU A 79 -20.74 27.20 -15.67
CA LEU A 79 -21.18 27.48 -17.04
C LEU A 79 -20.36 28.57 -17.74
N SER A 80 -19.95 29.62 -17.03
CA SER A 80 -19.15 30.71 -17.62
C SER A 80 -17.78 30.24 -18.11
N ASN A 81 -17.29 29.11 -17.58
CA ASN A 81 -16.05 28.49 -18.03
C ASN A 81 -16.18 27.71 -19.36
N LEU A 82 -17.40 27.50 -19.87
CA LEU A 82 -17.63 26.79 -21.14
C LEU A 82 -17.46 27.76 -22.31
N SER A 83 -16.79 27.29 -23.37
CA SER A 83 -16.82 27.99 -24.66
C SER A 83 -18.25 28.00 -25.21
N PHE A 84 -18.54 28.93 -26.13
CA PHE A 84 -19.88 29.03 -26.72
C PHE A 84 -20.35 27.73 -27.41
N GLN A 85 -19.43 26.98 -28.04
CA GLN A 85 -19.73 25.69 -28.65
C GLN A 85 -20.09 24.63 -27.60
N GLU A 86 -19.33 24.56 -26.50
CA GLU A 86 -19.60 23.66 -25.38
C GLU A 86 -20.91 24.02 -24.66
N LEU A 87 -21.21 25.31 -24.50
CA LEU A 87 -22.47 25.80 -23.93
C LEU A 87 -23.67 25.35 -24.78
N ARG A 88 -23.52 25.39 -26.12
CA ARG A 88 -24.58 24.94 -27.03
C ARG A 88 -24.83 23.44 -26.94
N GLN A 89 -23.76 22.64 -26.91
CA GLN A 89 -23.85 21.19 -26.71
C GLN A 89 -24.46 20.87 -25.34
N TRP A 90 -24.09 21.63 -24.31
CA TRP A 90 -24.63 21.48 -22.96
C TRP A 90 -26.13 21.74 -22.94
N TYR A 91 -26.58 22.85 -23.54
CA TYR A 91 -28.00 23.18 -23.60
C TYR A 91 -28.81 22.13 -24.36
N GLN A 92 -28.30 21.64 -25.50
CA GLN A 92 -28.95 20.56 -26.25
C GLN A 92 -29.07 19.27 -25.43
N GLY A 93 -28.01 18.87 -24.72
CA GLY A 93 -28.03 17.70 -23.85
C GLY A 93 -29.01 17.84 -22.68
N ILE A 94 -29.22 19.06 -22.19
CA ILE A 94 -30.24 19.36 -21.18
C ILE A 94 -31.66 19.24 -21.73
N ILE A 95 -31.94 19.82 -22.90
CA ILE A 95 -33.27 19.73 -23.52
C ILE A 95 -33.64 18.28 -23.86
N GLN A 96 -32.74 17.51 -24.46
CA GLN A 96 -32.99 16.09 -24.77
C GLN A 96 -33.31 15.26 -23.51
N ARG A 97 -32.62 15.54 -22.39
CA ARG A 97 -32.90 14.86 -21.11
C ARG A 97 -34.21 15.31 -20.49
N SER A 98 -34.58 16.57 -20.66
CA SER A 98 -35.86 17.12 -20.24
C SER A 98 -37.03 16.46 -20.97
N GLU A 99 -36.91 16.30 -22.30
CA GLU A 99 -37.88 15.62 -23.14
C GLU A 99 -38.04 14.16 -22.71
N LYS A 100 -36.92 13.43 -22.57
CA LYS A 100 -36.93 12.04 -22.09
C LYS A 100 -37.50 11.90 -20.66
N SER A 101 -37.26 12.87 -19.78
CA SER A 101 -37.86 12.89 -18.44
C SER A 101 -39.38 13.14 -18.50
N SER A 102 -39.83 13.98 -19.43
CA SER A 102 -41.25 14.24 -19.68
C SER A 102 -41.97 12.99 -20.17
N GLU A 103 -41.33 12.22 -21.05
CA GLU A 103 -41.88 10.96 -21.58
C GLU A 103 -42.01 9.89 -20.48
N ASN A 104 -41.02 9.78 -19.59
CA ASN A 104 -40.99 8.74 -18.57
C ASN A 104 -41.81 9.07 -17.33
N ASN A 105 -41.73 10.32 -16.84
CA ASN A 105 -42.20 10.71 -15.51
C ASN A 105 -43.23 11.86 -15.55
N GLY A 106 -43.64 12.33 -16.74
CA GLY A 106 -44.58 13.44 -16.91
C GLY A 106 -44.04 14.82 -16.51
N SER A 107 -42.81 14.90 -16.03
CA SER A 107 -42.15 16.15 -15.61
C SER A 107 -41.02 16.52 -16.57
N ARG A 108 -41.14 17.71 -17.17
CA ARG A 108 -40.07 18.34 -17.97
C ARG A 108 -38.92 18.86 -17.11
N THR A 109 -39.13 18.99 -15.80
CA THR A 109 -38.19 19.63 -14.87
C THR A 109 -37.10 18.65 -14.42
N LEU A 110 -35.85 19.06 -14.55
CA LEU A 110 -34.68 18.25 -14.25
C LEU A 110 -34.14 18.51 -12.84
N PRO A 111 -33.67 17.45 -12.15
CA PRO A 111 -32.93 17.56 -10.92
C PRO A 111 -31.65 18.43 -11.03
N PRO A 112 -31.25 19.13 -9.94
CA PRO A 112 -30.06 19.98 -9.91
C PRO A 112 -28.72 19.24 -10.09
N LYS A 113 -28.70 17.91 -10.17
CA LYS A 113 -27.47 17.12 -10.40
C LYS A 113 -27.20 16.87 -11.89
N ILE A 114 -28.21 17.03 -12.75
CA ILE A 114 -28.13 16.63 -14.16
C ILE A 114 -27.21 17.55 -14.96
N TRP A 115 -27.14 18.83 -14.62
CA TRP A 115 -26.25 19.75 -15.30
C TRP A 115 -24.77 19.38 -15.16
N LYS A 116 -24.33 18.89 -13.99
CA LYS A 116 -22.96 18.42 -13.79
C LYS A 116 -22.67 17.21 -14.65
N LYS A 117 -23.65 16.31 -14.79
CA LYS A 117 -23.53 15.13 -15.63
C LYS A 117 -23.38 15.50 -17.12
N VAL A 118 -24.20 16.43 -17.63
CA VAL A 118 -24.05 16.91 -19.01
C VAL A 118 -22.75 17.69 -19.20
N ALA A 119 -22.38 18.55 -18.27
CA ALA A 119 -21.11 19.29 -18.32
C ALA A 119 -19.90 18.34 -18.32
N SER A 120 -19.93 17.27 -17.53
CA SER A 120 -18.86 16.26 -17.49
C SER A 120 -18.75 15.40 -18.76
N GLU A 121 -19.82 15.31 -19.55
CA GLU A 121 -19.80 14.59 -20.83
C GLU A 121 -19.14 15.44 -21.93
N ILE A 122 -19.24 16.76 -21.82
CA ILE A 122 -18.67 17.73 -22.78
C ILE A 122 -17.22 18.03 -22.44
N ARG A 123 -16.95 18.25 -21.16
CA ARG A 123 -15.61 18.30 -20.59
C ARG A 123 -15.43 17.10 -19.69
N PRO A 124 -14.91 15.96 -20.19
CA PRO A 124 -14.37 14.97 -19.29
C PRO A 124 -13.25 15.65 -18.52
N GLN A 125 -13.52 16.04 -17.27
CA GLN A 125 -12.47 16.44 -16.36
C GLN A 125 -11.53 15.24 -16.29
N LYS A 126 -10.37 15.34 -16.95
CA LYS A 126 -9.25 14.43 -16.71
C LYS A 126 -8.92 14.61 -15.25
N GLN A 127 -9.52 13.79 -14.40
CA GLN A 127 -9.20 13.78 -12.98
C GLN A 127 -7.74 13.39 -12.91
N VAL A 128 -6.88 14.36 -12.66
CA VAL A 128 -5.49 14.09 -12.31
C VAL A 128 -5.58 13.18 -11.10
N LYS A 129 -5.19 11.92 -11.29
CA LYS A 129 -5.18 10.96 -10.19
C LYS A 129 -4.33 11.58 -9.09
N ARG A 130 -4.86 11.59 -7.87
CA ARG A 130 -4.15 12.11 -6.68
C ARG A 130 -3.28 11.04 -6.03
N SER A 131 -3.52 9.78 -6.38
CA SER A 131 -2.81 8.62 -5.87
C SER A 131 -2.93 7.45 -6.84
N LEU A 132 -1.99 6.51 -6.71
CA LEU A 132 -1.95 5.23 -7.42
C LEU A 132 -2.28 4.09 -6.44
N LYS A 133 -2.82 3.00 -6.97
CA LYS A 133 -3.00 1.78 -6.20
C LYS A 133 -1.73 0.94 -6.19
N LEU A 134 -1.53 0.14 -5.15
CA LEU A 134 -0.44 -0.82 -5.11
C LEU A 134 -0.60 -1.84 -6.25
N GLU A 135 0.51 -2.22 -6.90
CA GLU A 135 0.57 -3.16 -8.03
C GLU A 135 -0.26 -2.79 -9.27
N GLN A 136 -0.79 -1.57 -9.32
CA GLN A 136 -1.45 -1.06 -10.52
C GLN A 136 -0.44 -0.83 -11.64
N THR A 137 -0.82 -1.13 -12.88
CA THR A 137 -0.06 -0.74 -14.08
C THR A 137 -0.02 0.77 -14.21
N VAL A 138 1.19 1.31 -14.36
CA VAL A 138 1.43 2.75 -14.44
C VAL A 138 1.54 3.15 -15.91
N GLU A 139 0.59 3.95 -16.37
CA GLU A 139 0.65 4.57 -17.70
C GLU A 139 1.35 5.94 -17.66
N GLU A 140 1.71 6.52 -18.81
CA GLU A 140 2.40 7.82 -18.87
C GLU A 140 1.67 8.96 -18.13
N GLN A 141 0.33 8.88 -18.08
CA GLN A 141 -0.53 9.87 -17.43
C GLN A 141 -0.53 9.71 -15.91
N ASP A 142 -0.21 8.53 -15.39
CA ASP A 142 -0.19 8.22 -13.97
C ASP A 142 0.99 8.85 -13.25
N PHE A 143 2.08 9.13 -13.97
CA PHE A 143 3.20 9.92 -13.46
C PHE A 143 2.79 11.33 -13.04
N ASN A 144 1.69 11.88 -13.56
CA ASN A 144 1.21 13.21 -13.18
C ASN A 144 0.84 13.32 -11.69
N VAL A 145 0.64 12.19 -10.99
CA VAL A 145 0.48 12.17 -9.53
C VAL A 145 1.67 12.86 -8.84
N LEU A 146 2.88 12.68 -9.38
CA LEU A 146 4.12 13.24 -8.83
C LEU A 146 4.20 14.77 -8.93
N LEU A 147 3.49 15.39 -9.89
CA LEU A 147 3.42 16.85 -10.01
C LEU A 147 2.78 17.48 -8.75
N ASN A 148 1.83 16.77 -8.13
CA ASN A 148 1.20 17.22 -6.87
C ASN A 148 2.16 17.14 -5.67
N HIS A 149 3.32 16.50 -5.83
CA HIS A 149 4.33 16.28 -4.80
C HIS A 149 5.63 17.05 -5.05
N GLY A 150 5.59 18.11 -5.87
CA GLY A 150 6.70 19.02 -6.08
C GLY A 150 7.70 18.60 -7.16
N PHE A 151 7.38 17.59 -7.99
CA PHE A 151 8.19 17.26 -9.16
C PHE A 151 8.03 18.32 -10.25
N THR A 152 9.15 18.77 -10.82
CA THR A 152 9.13 19.61 -12.03
C THR A 152 8.84 18.76 -13.27
N PRO A 153 8.28 19.34 -14.35
CA PRO A 153 8.06 18.63 -15.61
C PRO A 153 9.34 17.95 -16.16
N GLU A 154 10.50 18.59 -16.00
CA GLU A 154 11.80 18.08 -16.46
C GLU A 154 12.26 16.86 -15.65
N SER A 155 12.19 16.94 -14.32
CA SER A 155 12.54 15.82 -13.43
C SER A 155 11.64 14.61 -13.65
N LEU A 156 10.37 14.86 -13.99
CA LEU A 156 9.39 13.84 -14.30
C LEU A 156 9.67 13.15 -15.64
N GLN A 157 10.13 13.89 -16.65
CA GLN A 157 10.58 13.29 -17.91
C GLN A 157 11.83 12.42 -17.73
N GLN A 158 12.81 12.87 -16.95
CA GLN A 158 13.99 12.07 -16.63
C GLN A 158 13.62 10.78 -15.88
N LEU A 159 12.75 10.90 -14.86
CA LEU A 159 12.25 9.74 -14.12
C LEU A 159 11.54 8.74 -15.04
N LYS A 160 10.70 9.22 -15.97
CA LYS A 160 10.05 8.36 -16.96
C LYS A 160 11.08 7.58 -17.77
N LEU A 161 12.07 8.25 -18.34
CA LEU A 161 13.10 7.61 -19.14
C LEU A 161 13.86 6.52 -18.36
N GLU A 162 14.23 6.79 -17.11
CA GLU A 162 14.90 5.80 -16.25
C GLU A 162 14.03 4.60 -15.90
N VAL A 163 12.76 4.83 -15.58
CA VAL A 163 11.80 3.75 -15.26
C VAL A 163 11.55 2.88 -16.49
N PHE A 164 11.31 3.49 -17.65
CA PHE A 164 11.09 2.75 -18.90
C PHE A 164 12.34 2.03 -19.39
N ALA A 165 13.54 2.56 -19.12
CA ALA A 165 14.79 1.91 -19.49
C ALA A 165 15.18 0.76 -18.54
N GLY A 166 14.84 0.86 -17.25
CA GLY A 166 15.28 -0.11 -16.24
C GLY A 166 14.26 -1.20 -15.90
N VAL A 167 12.98 -1.04 -16.28
CA VAL A 167 11.95 -2.07 -16.04
C VAL A 167 11.72 -2.88 -17.31
N ASN A 168 12.18 -4.13 -17.31
CA ASN A 168 11.85 -5.08 -18.37
C ASN A 168 10.43 -5.63 -18.16
N GLY A 169 9.45 -5.09 -18.88
CA GLY A 169 8.07 -5.56 -18.88
C GLY A 169 7.06 -4.50 -18.40
N GLN A 170 5.97 -4.97 -17.79
CA GLN A 170 4.88 -4.09 -17.34
C GLN A 170 5.29 -3.28 -16.12
N ILE A 171 5.29 -1.95 -16.25
CA ILE A 171 5.59 -1.05 -15.12
C ILE A 171 4.40 -1.04 -14.17
N VAL A 172 4.64 -1.50 -12.95
CA VAL A 172 3.67 -1.44 -11.86
C VAL A 172 4.08 -0.39 -10.83
N THR A 173 3.15 0.07 -10.00
CA THR A 173 3.41 1.11 -8.98
C THR A 173 4.61 0.79 -8.08
N ARG A 174 4.80 -0.49 -7.72
CA ARG A 174 5.93 -0.96 -6.91
C ARG A 174 7.28 -0.81 -7.63
N SER A 175 7.30 -0.92 -8.96
CA SER A 175 8.50 -0.73 -9.78
C SER A 175 9.01 0.71 -9.74
N LEU A 176 8.17 1.69 -9.40
CA LEU A 176 8.59 3.10 -9.24
C LEU A 176 9.41 3.32 -7.96
N PHE A 177 9.26 2.47 -6.95
CA PHE A 177 9.76 2.74 -5.60
C PHE A 177 11.28 2.90 -5.53
N PRO A 178 12.10 2.06 -6.19
CA PRO A 178 13.55 2.23 -6.20
C PRO A 178 13.98 3.59 -6.77
N TYR A 179 13.38 4.00 -7.90
CA TYR A 179 13.70 5.26 -8.58
C TYR A 179 13.28 6.50 -7.79
N LEU A 180 12.17 6.40 -7.07
CA LEU A 180 11.70 7.45 -6.16
C LEU A 180 12.61 7.54 -4.92
N LYS A 181 12.99 6.42 -4.33
CA LYS A 181 13.93 6.38 -3.19
C LYS A 181 15.30 6.94 -3.56
N ALA A 182 15.81 6.65 -4.76
CA ALA A 182 17.07 7.20 -5.25
C ALA A 182 17.07 8.75 -5.33
N ARG A 183 15.89 9.36 -5.43
CA ARG A 183 15.69 10.81 -5.43
C ARG A 183 15.31 11.38 -4.06
N ASN A 184 15.51 10.61 -2.98
CA ASN A 184 15.09 10.94 -1.62
C ASN A 184 13.59 11.22 -1.49
N PHE A 185 12.77 10.68 -2.39
CA PHE A 185 11.32 10.81 -2.34
C PHE A 185 10.70 9.60 -1.65
N ASN A 186 9.74 9.82 -0.75
CA ASN A 186 9.01 8.74 -0.09
C ASN A 186 7.96 8.14 -1.05
N PRO A 187 8.13 6.90 -1.54
CA PRO A 187 7.20 6.29 -2.50
C PRO A 187 5.81 6.02 -1.92
N LEU A 188 5.64 6.02 -0.61
CA LEU A 188 4.32 5.84 0.00
C LEU A 188 3.41 7.04 -0.28
N LEU A 189 3.96 8.22 -0.54
CA LEU A 189 3.18 9.42 -0.80
C LEU A 189 2.35 9.34 -2.09
N ILE A 190 2.80 8.58 -3.09
CA ILE A 190 2.03 8.36 -4.32
C ILE A 190 0.93 7.33 -4.14
N LEU A 191 0.95 6.52 -3.07
CA LEU A 191 -0.06 5.49 -2.84
C LEU A 191 -1.34 6.05 -2.22
N SER A 192 -2.45 5.34 -2.45
CA SER A 192 -3.69 5.54 -1.71
C SER A 192 -3.49 5.24 -0.21
N PRO A 193 -4.22 5.88 0.71
CA PRO A 193 -4.04 5.66 2.15
C PRO A 193 -4.16 4.19 2.59
N GLY A 194 -5.11 3.44 1.99
CA GLY A 194 -5.27 2.01 2.28
C GLY A 194 -4.08 1.17 1.80
N ASP A 195 -3.55 1.50 0.62
CA ASP A 195 -2.40 0.81 0.05
C ASP A 195 -1.10 1.11 0.80
N ARG A 196 -0.96 2.29 1.40
CA ARG A 196 0.18 2.63 2.29
C ARG A 196 0.22 1.69 3.49
N ILE A 197 -0.92 1.54 4.17
CA ILE A 197 -1.04 0.68 5.35
C ILE A 197 -0.76 -0.77 4.96
N ARG A 198 -1.31 -1.23 3.83
CA ARG A 198 -1.07 -2.57 3.31
C ARG A 198 0.42 -2.80 3.04
N PHE A 199 1.08 -1.88 2.34
CA PHE A 199 2.51 -2.02 2.04
C PHE A 199 3.38 -2.06 3.29
N GLU A 200 3.11 -1.21 4.29
CA GLU A 200 3.83 -1.24 5.57
C GLU A 200 3.62 -2.57 6.32
N TYR A 201 2.40 -3.11 6.26
CA TYR A 201 2.10 -4.42 6.85
C TYR A 201 2.84 -5.54 6.13
N ASP A 202 2.81 -5.54 4.79
CA ASP A 202 3.50 -6.53 3.97
C ASP A 202 5.02 -6.50 4.22
N GLN A 203 5.62 -5.31 4.38
CA GLN A 203 7.05 -5.20 4.74
C GLN A 203 7.34 -5.79 6.13
N LYS A 204 6.52 -5.48 7.13
CA LYS A 204 6.70 -6.05 8.48
C LYS A 204 6.54 -7.56 8.49
N LEU A 205 5.62 -8.09 7.69
CA LEU A 205 5.44 -9.53 7.54
C LEU A 205 6.67 -10.17 6.90
N GLU A 206 7.20 -9.59 5.82
CA GLU A 206 8.42 -10.07 5.15
C GLU A 206 9.65 -10.04 6.09
N GLU A 207 9.77 -9.02 6.94
CA GLU A 207 10.81 -8.96 7.98
C GLU A 207 10.64 -10.05 9.04
N LYS A 208 9.41 -10.33 9.48
CA LYS A 208 9.11 -11.41 10.42
C LYS A 208 9.37 -12.79 9.84
N ASP A 209 9.08 -12.98 8.56
CA ASP A 209 9.35 -14.24 7.86
C ASP A 209 10.86 -14.49 7.75
N LYS A 210 11.64 -13.46 7.36
CA LYS A 210 13.11 -13.53 7.34
C LYS A 210 13.70 -13.83 8.70
N GLU A 211 13.15 -13.24 9.76
CA GLU A 211 13.56 -13.53 11.13
C GLU A 211 13.21 -14.98 11.52
N GLY A 212 12.02 -15.46 11.15
CA GLY A 212 11.62 -16.85 11.34
C GLY A 212 12.55 -17.83 10.62
N ASP A 213 12.98 -17.52 9.39
CA ASP A 213 13.95 -18.32 8.64
C ASP A 213 15.33 -18.35 9.30
N ARG A 214 15.80 -17.21 9.85
CA ARG A 214 17.06 -17.15 10.59
C ARG A 214 17.02 -18.02 11.85
N ILE A 215 15.95 -17.90 12.64
CA ILE A 215 15.78 -18.70 13.86
C ILE A 215 15.70 -20.19 13.52
N ARG A 216 14.97 -20.57 12.45
CA ARG A 216 14.93 -21.96 11.98
C ARG A 216 16.32 -22.48 11.65
N PHE A 217 17.08 -21.72 10.86
CA PHE A 217 18.44 -22.07 10.50
C PHE A 217 19.37 -22.23 11.71
N GLU A 218 19.28 -21.34 12.70
CA GLU A 218 20.06 -21.45 13.95
C GLU A 218 19.66 -22.68 14.79
N CYS A 219 18.36 -23.00 14.84
CA CYS A 219 17.87 -24.20 15.51
C CYS A 219 18.37 -25.47 14.83
N ASP A 220 18.33 -25.52 13.49
CA ASP A 220 18.80 -26.67 12.71
C ASP A 220 20.30 -26.91 12.94
N GLN A 221 21.12 -25.85 12.98
CA GLN A 221 22.55 -25.97 13.30
C GLN A 221 22.78 -26.54 14.70
N LYS A 222 22.07 -26.03 15.72
CA LYS A 222 22.19 -26.54 17.10
C LYS A 222 21.74 -27.98 17.22
N LEU A 223 20.72 -28.38 16.46
CA LEU A 223 20.23 -29.75 16.46
C LEU A 223 21.27 -30.70 15.84
N GLU A 224 21.90 -30.29 14.74
CA GLU A 224 22.99 -31.06 14.13
C GLU A 224 24.21 -31.21 15.08
N GLU A 225 24.56 -30.16 15.82
CA GLU A 225 25.61 -30.23 16.85
C GLU A 225 25.25 -31.22 17.96
N LYS A 226 24.00 -31.23 18.41
CA LYS A 226 23.52 -32.17 19.44
C LYS A 226 23.46 -33.60 18.95
N ASP A 227 23.08 -33.83 17.69
CA ASP A 227 23.09 -35.16 17.11
C ASP A 227 24.50 -35.74 17.04
N LYS A 228 25.51 -34.92 16.67
CA LYS A 228 26.92 -35.33 16.71
C LYS A 228 27.39 -35.69 18.12
N GLU A 229 27.03 -34.87 19.12
CA GLU A 229 27.35 -35.16 20.54
C GLU A 229 26.71 -36.47 21.00
N ILE A 230 25.46 -36.75 20.58
CA ILE A 230 24.77 -38.01 20.89
C ILE A 230 25.47 -39.21 20.23
N GLU A 231 25.90 -39.09 18.98
CA GLU A 231 26.66 -40.14 18.29
C GLU A 231 27.99 -40.45 18.99
N GLU A 232 28.73 -39.42 19.40
CA GLU A 232 29.97 -39.57 20.16
C GLU A 232 29.73 -40.30 21.49
N LEU A 233 28.70 -39.89 22.26
CA LEU A 233 28.34 -40.54 23.51
C LEU A 233 27.91 -42.00 23.31
N ARG A 234 27.17 -42.30 22.23
CA ARG A 234 26.80 -43.68 21.87
C ARG A 234 28.02 -44.54 21.58
N SER A 235 29.01 -44.00 20.86
CA SER A 235 30.27 -44.70 20.60
C SER A 235 31.01 -45.02 21.89
N GLN A 236 31.16 -44.03 22.79
CA GLN A 236 31.82 -44.22 24.08
C GLN A 236 31.10 -45.25 24.95
N PHE A 237 29.75 -45.23 24.96
CA PHE A 237 28.96 -46.22 25.69
C PHE A 237 29.18 -47.63 25.15
N SER A 238 29.25 -47.80 23.83
CA SER A 238 29.54 -49.10 23.20
C SER A 238 30.91 -49.64 23.63
N GLU A 239 31.95 -48.80 23.59
CA GLU A 239 33.30 -49.21 24.01
C GLU A 239 33.36 -49.60 25.49
N LEU A 240 32.67 -48.86 26.37
CA LEU A 240 32.60 -49.19 27.78
C LEU A 240 31.87 -50.52 28.01
N ASN A 241 30.80 -50.77 27.26
CA ASN A 241 30.04 -52.01 27.35
C ASN A 241 30.87 -53.23 26.92
N GLU A 242 31.65 -53.12 25.84
CA GLU A 242 32.60 -54.16 25.42
C GLU A 242 33.67 -54.44 26.49
N LYS A 243 34.24 -53.38 27.09
CA LYS A 243 35.21 -53.53 28.19
C LYS A 243 34.58 -54.22 29.41
N LEU A 244 33.32 -53.93 29.70
CA LEU A 244 32.59 -54.55 30.81
C LEU A 244 32.38 -56.04 30.55
N GLN A 245 31.94 -56.42 29.34
CA GLN A 245 31.83 -57.83 28.95
C GLN A 245 33.16 -58.58 29.06
N GLN A 246 34.26 -57.99 28.58
CA GLN A 246 35.60 -58.59 28.71
C GLN A 246 35.99 -58.79 30.18
N LYS A 247 35.60 -57.87 31.08
CA LYS A 247 35.87 -57.99 32.50
C LYS A 247 35.02 -59.06 33.17
N ASP A 248 33.75 -59.17 32.80
CA ASP A 248 32.87 -60.23 33.30
C ASP A 248 33.38 -61.62 32.89
N GLU A 249 33.82 -61.79 31.63
CA GLU A 249 34.46 -63.03 31.17
C GLU A 249 35.74 -63.37 31.95
N GLN A 250 36.57 -62.36 32.27
CA GLN A 250 37.76 -62.55 33.10
C GLN A 250 37.41 -62.99 34.52
N LEU A 251 36.39 -62.37 35.14
CA LEU A 251 35.91 -62.73 36.47
C LEU A 251 35.37 -64.17 36.48
N GLU A 252 34.61 -64.57 35.46
CA GLU A 252 34.09 -65.94 35.37
C GLU A 252 35.23 -66.97 35.27
N LYS A 253 36.28 -66.67 34.50
CA LYS A 253 37.48 -67.53 34.39
C LYS A 253 38.20 -67.65 35.74
N GLN A 254 38.44 -66.52 36.41
CA GLN A 254 39.09 -66.51 37.73
C GLN A 254 38.26 -67.25 38.78
N GLN A 255 36.93 -67.12 38.74
CA GLN A 255 36.04 -67.83 39.64
C GLN A 255 36.13 -69.36 39.46
N LYS A 256 36.16 -69.83 38.21
CA LYS A 256 36.38 -71.27 37.91
C LYS A 256 37.71 -71.78 38.43
N GLU A 257 38.79 -71.01 38.26
CA GLU A 257 40.12 -71.35 38.76
C GLU A 257 40.15 -71.41 40.30
N ILE A 258 39.53 -70.44 40.98
CA ILE A 258 39.38 -70.45 42.44
C ILE A 258 38.65 -71.70 42.92
N ASP A 259 37.56 -72.09 42.24
CA ASP A 259 36.77 -73.25 42.66
C ASP A 259 37.50 -74.58 42.41
N GLN A 260 38.31 -74.67 41.34
CA GLN A 260 39.24 -75.78 41.12
C GLN A 260 40.29 -75.86 42.23
N LEU A 261 40.98 -74.75 42.54
CA LEU A 261 41.99 -74.70 43.60
C LEU A 261 41.40 -75.04 44.99
N LYS A 262 40.14 -74.63 45.27
CA LYS A 262 39.44 -75.03 46.49
C LYS A 262 39.20 -76.53 46.55
N GLN A 263 38.84 -77.15 45.43
CA GLN A 263 38.64 -78.60 45.35
C GLN A 263 39.96 -79.33 45.59
N GLU A 264 41.03 -78.96 44.88
CA GLU A 264 42.37 -79.53 45.06
C GLU A 264 42.85 -79.38 46.51
N SER A 265 42.61 -78.21 47.13
CA SER A 265 42.96 -77.97 48.53
C SER A 265 42.19 -78.88 49.50
N LYS A 266 40.92 -79.19 49.22
CA LYS A 266 40.13 -80.14 50.02
C LYS A 266 40.69 -81.55 49.88
N GLU A 267 40.94 -82.01 48.66
CA GLU A 267 41.51 -83.33 48.36
C GLU A 267 42.88 -83.49 49.02
N PHE A 268 43.74 -82.48 48.94
CA PHE A 268 45.04 -82.47 49.61
C PHE A 268 44.92 -82.53 51.14
N LYS A 269 43.97 -81.79 51.73
CA LYS A 269 43.71 -81.86 53.18
C LYS A 269 43.24 -83.25 53.62
N GLU A 270 42.40 -83.90 52.84
CA GLU A 270 41.94 -85.27 53.11
C GLU A 270 43.10 -86.28 53.00
N PHE A 271 43.92 -86.17 51.95
CA PHE A 271 45.13 -86.95 51.79
C PHE A 271 46.08 -86.81 52.99
N MET A 272 46.34 -85.58 53.45
CA MET A 272 47.19 -85.32 54.62
C MET A 272 46.61 -85.91 55.91
N LYS A 273 45.28 -85.86 56.10
CA LYS A 273 44.62 -86.51 57.25
C LYS A 273 44.79 -88.03 57.20
N ALA A 274 44.57 -88.63 56.03
CA ALA A 274 44.72 -90.08 55.85
C ALA A 274 46.17 -90.53 56.06
N SER A 275 47.15 -89.81 55.51
CA SER A 275 48.58 -90.07 55.72
C SER A 275 48.97 -89.97 57.19
N LYS A 276 48.50 -88.92 57.91
CA LYS A 276 48.76 -88.77 59.34
C LYS A 276 48.13 -89.89 60.18
N ALA A 277 46.92 -90.33 59.84
CA ALA A 277 46.28 -91.47 60.50
C ALA A 277 47.03 -92.79 60.23
N ALA A 278 47.51 -93.01 59.00
CA ALA A 278 48.31 -94.17 58.65
C ALA A 278 49.66 -94.20 59.41
N VAL A 279 50.34 -93.06 59.53
CA VAL A 279 51.58 -92.94 60.31
C VAL A 279 51.33 -93.21 61.79
N ALA A 280 50.21 -92.73 62.35
CA ALA A 280 49.84 -92.98 63.74
C ALA A 280 49.42 -94.45 64.03
N ALA A 281 49.01 -95.22 63.02
CA ALA A 281 48.64 -96.62 63.16
C ALA A 281 49.84 -97.59 63.07
N VAL A 282 50.99 -97.10 62.64
CA VAL A 282 52.25 -97.87 62.47
C VAL A 282 53.24 -97.60 63.62
N ALA A 283 52.98 -96.59 64.46
CA ALA A 283 53.75 -96.25 65.66
C ALA A 283 53.10 -96.85 66.93
#